data_AF-A0A925DH69-F1
#
_entry.id   AF-A0A925DH69-F1
#
_cell.length_a   1.000
_cell.length_b   1.000
_cell.length_c   1.000
_cell.angle_alpha   90.00
_cell.angle_beta   90.00
_cell.angle_gamma   90.00
#
_symmetry.space_group_name_H-M   'P 1'
#
loop_
_entity.id
_entity.type
_entity.pdbx_description
1 polymer ?
#
loop_
_entity_poly.entity_id
_entity_poly.type
_entity_poly.pdbx_seq_one_letter_code
_entity_poly.pdbx_strand_id
1 'polypeptide(L)'
;MTIVISKCPKCGHLRRPDETDKPECCPACGLYFEKWARRNDAGATFRQEAITEDVGESFWRDALRQRLFNIPGRGDHARFYGRAVLAALFLIWGVRLANLDYRYGEFGGSFMHNILLPIHEAGHVLFIPFGQFMTILGGSLFQLLLPLIVAATVLWQNRDPFGAALGLWWCGVSLMDLAPYIYDAKAPRLILLGGHTGEDGPHDWIYLLGVFHRIDQSPLYGAVAHKLGALLMLSGVAAAAWVLWRMWQTRSEHNN
;
A
#
# COMPACT_ATOMS: atom_id res chain seq x y z
N MET A 1 14.96 -21.71 -46.42
CA MET A 1 16.40 -21.86 -46.15
C MET A 1 16.58 -23.05 -45.23
N THR A 2 17.15 -24.15 -45.72
CA THR A 2 17.33 -25.38 -44.93
C THR A 2 18.50 -25.16 -43.96
N ILE A 3 18.22 -25.17 -42.65
CA ILE A 3 19.26 -25.01 -41.63
C ILE A 3 20.11 -26.28 -41.61
N VAL A 4 21.33 -26.23 -42.14
CA VAL A 4 22.29 -27.34 -42.09
C VAL A 4 23.14 -27.19 -40.83
N ILE A 5 22.79 -27.92 -39.78
CA ILE A 5 23.55 -27.93 -38.52
C ILE A 5 24.60 -29.05 -38.60
N SER A 6 25.89 -28.68 -38.49
CA SER A 6 27.02 -29.63 -38.56
C SER A 6 27.21 -30.46 -37.29
N LYS A 7 26.77 -29.95 -36.13
CA LYS A 7 26.82 -30.63 -34.83
C LYS A 7 25.47 -30.61 -34.13
N CYS A 8 24.90 -31.78 -33.85
CA CYS A 8 23.59 -31.86 -33.20
C CYS A 8 23.62 -31.30 -31.76
N PRO A 9 22.73 -30.36 -31.39
CA PRO A 9 22.74 -29.76 -30.05
C PRO A 9 22.19 -30.69 -28.95
N LYS A 10 21.50 -31.78 -29.31
CA LYS A 10 20.96 -32.74 -28.33
C LYS A 10 21.95 -33.85 -27.97
N CYS A 11 22.62 -34.45 -28.96
CA CYS A 11 23.51 -35.60 -28.76
C CYS A 11 24.97 -35.35 -29.13
N GLY A 12 25.31 -34.20 -29.71
CA GLY A 12 26.68 -33.85 -30.07
C GLY A 12 27.21 -34.51 -31.36
N HIS A 13 26.41 -35.31 -32.08
CA HIS A 13 26.81 -35.96 -33.33
C HIS A 13 27.27 -34.95 -34.37
N LEU A 14 28.48 -35.14 -34.91
CA LEU A 14 28.97 -34.41 -36.09
C LEU A 14 28.54 -35.14 -37.35
N ARG A 15 27.80 -34.43 -38.22
CA ARG A 15 27.32 -35.01 -39.48
C ARG A 15 28.51 -35.31 -40.40
N ARG A 16 28.59 -36.55 -40.86
CA ARG A 16 29.63 -36.99 -41.79
C ARG A 16 29.23 -36.68 -43.25
N PRO A 17 30.19 -36.54 -44.19
CA PRO A 17 29.91 -36.16 -45.57
C PRO A 17 29.03 -37.17 -46.35
N ASP A 18 29.00 -38.42 -45.91
CA ASP A 18 28.20 -39.53 -46.44
C ASP A 18 26.75 -39.56 -45.90
N GLU A 19 26.45 -38.78 -44.85
CA GLU A 19 25.15 -38.72 -44.20
C GLU A 19 24.27 -37.59 -44.79
N THR A 20 23.84 -37.74 -46.04
CA THR A 20 23.03 -36.73 -46.78
C THR A 20 21.52 -36.94 -46.69
N ASP A 21 21.07 -38.11 -46.21
CA ASP A 21 19.65 -38.40 -46.05
C ASP A 21 19.01 -37.55 -44.94
N LYS A 22 17.96 -36.81 -45.30
CA LYS A 22 17.15 -35.95 -44.41
C LYS A 22 17.96 -34.86 -43.69
N PRO A 23 18.37 -33.78 -44.40
CA PRO A 23 19.21 -32.72 -43.85
C PRO A 23 18.61 -32.00 -42.63
N GLU A 24 17.28 -31.98 -42.49
CA GLU A 24 16.51 -31.36 -41.42
C GLU A 24 16.49 -32.12 -40.08
N CYS A 25 17.00 -33.36 -40.07
CA CYS A 25 16.98 -34.24 -38.91
C CYS A 25 18.37 -34.80 -38.57
N CYS A 26 18.66 -34.97 -37.28
CA CYS A 26 19.89 -35.63 -36.84
C CYS A 26 19.81 -37.16 -37.07
N PRO A 27 20.75 -37.78 -37.82
CA PRO A 27 20.72 -39.22 -38.11
C PRO A 27 20.92 -40.09 -36.86
N ALA A 28 21.64 -39.60 -35.85
CA ALA A 28 21.95 -40.36 -34.63
C ALA A 28 20.82 -40.38 -33.59
N CYS A 29 20.05 -39.30 -33.46
CA CYS A 29 19.07 -39.16 -32.35
C CYS A 29 17.67 -38.73 -32.78
N GLY A 30 17.42 -38.51 -34.08
CA GLY A 30 16.11 -38.14 -34.62
C GLY A 30 15.64 -36.72 -34.29
N LEU A 31 16.53 -35.82 -33.86
CA LEU A 31 16.18 -34.43 -33.57
C LEU A 31 15.88 -33.66 -34.86
N TYR A 32 14.66 -33.12 -34.99
CA TYR A 32 14.31 -32.15 -36.03
C TYR A 32 14.75 -30.74 -35.62
N PHE A 33 15.66 -30.14 -36.38
CA PHE A 33 16.31 -28.87 -36.01
C PHE A 33 15.34 -27.69 -35.95
N GLU A 34 14.35 -27.63 -36.85
CA GLU A 34 13.36 -26.55 -36.85
C GLU A 34 12.46 -26.57 -35.61
N LYS A 35 11.99 -27.76 -35.19
CA LYS A 35 11.18 -27.91 -33.97
C LYS A 35 11.98 -27.56 -32.71
N TRP A 36 13.27 -27.92 -32.69
CA TRP A 36 14.16 -27.59 -31.59
C TRP A 36 14.43 -26.08 -31.50
N ALA A 37 14.70 -25.43 -32.64
CA ALA A 37 14.91 -23.98 -32.72
C ALA A 37 13.67 -23.21 -32.23
N ARG A 38 12.47 -23.55 -32.73
CA ARG A 38 11.22 -22.91 -32.27
C ARG A 38 10.97 -23.07 -30.77
N ARG A 39 11.27 -24.24 -30.20
CA ARG A 39 11.10 -24.50 -28.75
C ARG A 39 12.11 -23.69 -27.92
N ASN A 40 13.34 -23.56 -28.39
CA ASN A 40 14.36 -22.79 -27.70
C ASN A 40 14.14 -21.28 -27.82
N ASP A 41 13.67 -20.80 -28.97
CA ASP A 41 13.29 -19.39 -29.14
C ASP A 41 12.11 -19.04 -28.24
N ALA A 42 11.07 -19.88 -28.18
CA ALA A 42 9.96 -19.69 -27.24
C ALA A 42 10.44 -19.67 -25.77
N GLY A 43 11.35 -20.58 -25.40
CA GLY A 43 11.96 -20.58 -24.07
C GLY A 43 12.84 -19.37 -23.77
N ALA A 44 13.45 -18.77 -24.79
CA ALA A 44 14.19 -17.52 -24.66
C ALA A 44 13.25 -16.33 -24.42
N THR A 45 12.12 -16.26 -25.13
CA THR A 45 11.11 -15.20 -24.92
C THR A 45 10.51 -15.25 -23.51
N PHE A 46 10.11 -16.42 -23.02
CA PHE A 46 9.60 -16.57 -21.63
C PHE A 46 10.66 -16.23 -20.58
N ARG A 47 11.94 -16.54 -20.83
CA ARG A 47 13.04 -16.14 -19.94
C ARG A 47 13.26 -14.63 -19.96
N GLN A 48 13.08 -13.99 -21.11
CA GLN A 48 13.26 -12.55 -21.26
C GLN A 48 12.13 -11.77 -20.59
N GLU A 49 10.88 -12.26 -20.69
CA GLU A 49 9.72 -11.73 -19.95
C GLU A 49 9.91 -11.83 -18.42
N ALA A 50 10.35 -12.99 -17.93
CA ALA A 50 10.63 -13.18 -16.50
C ALA A 50 11.77 -12.28 -15.98
N ILE A 51 12.79 -12.00 -16.81
CA ILE A 51 13.87 -11.06 -16.46
C ILE A 51 13.34 -9.61 -16.44
N THR A 52 12.42 -9.24 -17.34
CA THR A 52 11.87 -7.87 -17.38
C THR A 52 10.98 -7.54 -16.17
N GLU A 53 10.23 -8.51 -15.65
CA GLU A 53 9.42 -8.32 -14.44
C GLU A 53 10.29 -8.12 -13.18
N ASP A 54 11.35 -8.91 -13.03
CA ASP A 54 12.29 -8.81 -11.90
C ASP A 54 13.11 -7.51 -11.91
N VAL A 55 13.49 -7.03 -13.10
CA VAL A 55 14.13 -5.71 -13.28
C VAL A 55 13.16 -4.56 -12.96
N GLY A 56 11.88 -4.69 -13.30
CA GLY A 56 10.85 -3.71 -12.95
C GLY A 56 10.64 -3.59 -11.45
N GLU A 57 10.51 -4.72 -10.73
CA GLU A 57 10.35 -4.71 -9.27
C GLU A 57 11.57 -4.14 -8.54
N SER A 58 12.78 -4.52 -8.96
CA SER A 58 14.02 -4.00 -8.34
C SER A 58 14.17 -2.49 -8.54
N PHE A 59 13.85 -1.97 -9.73
CA PHE A 59 13.90 -0.53 -10.01
C PHE A 59 12.97 0.29 -9.10
N TRP A 60 11.70 -0.12 -8.95
CA TRP A 60 10.75 0.60 -8.09
C TRP A 60 11.11 0.51 -6.61
N ARG A 61 11.62 -0.65 -6.16
CA ARG A 61 12.11 -0.83 -4.79
C ARG A 61 13.30 0.08 -4.51
N ASP A 62 14.25 0.19 -5.42
CA ASP A 62 15.40 1.07 -5.27
C ASP A 62 15.01 2.55 -5.29
N ALA A 63 14.11 2.96 -6.19
CA ALA A 63 13.58 4.31 -6.22
C ALA A 63 12.85 4.68 -4.91
N LEU A 64 11.97 3.79 -4.42
CA LEU A 64 11.26 3.99 -3.16
C LEU A 64 12.23 4.07 -1.98
N ARG A 65 13.24 3.19 -1.93
CA ARG A 65 14.30 3.21 -0.92
C ARG A 65 15.03 4.54 -0.95
N GLN A 66 15.45 5.02 -2.12
CA GLN A 66 16.12 6.32 -2.21
C GLN A 66 15.26 7.47 -1.67
N ARG A 67 13.93 7.43 -1.86
CA ARG A 67 13.01 8.46 -1.33
C ARG A 67 12.79 8.35 0.17
N LEU A 68 12.54 7.14 0.68
CA LEU A 68 12.32 6.90 2.12
C LEU A 68 13.56 7.24 2.95
N PHE A 69 14.75 6.96 2.41
CA PHE A 69 16.03 7.24 3.07
C PHE A 69 16.62 8.60 2.67
N ASN A 70 15.88 9.45 1.96
CA ASN A 70 16.31 10.81 1.66
C ASN A 70 16.22 11.69 2.91
N ILE A 71 17.31 11.77 3.66
CA ILE A 71 17.42 12.62 4.84
C ILE A 71 17.84 14.02 4.37
N PRO A 72 17.06 15.09 4.64
CA PRO A 72 17.45 16.43 4.26
C PRO A 72 18.81 16.80 4.86
N GLY A 73 19.78 17.10 3.98
CA GLY A 73 21.14 17.46 4.37
C GLY A 73 21.30 18.93 4.77
N ARG A 74 22.08 19.15 5.85
CA ARG A 74 22.71 20.39 6.36
C ARG A 74 21.82 21.52 6.94
N GLY A 75 22.23 21.99 8.13
CA GLY A 75 22.23 23.41 8.49
C GLY A 75 20.98 24.04 9.12
N ASP A 76 19.80 23.42 9.04
CA ASP A 76 18.59 24.07 9.53
C ASP A 76 18.16 23.54 10.91
N HIS A 77 18.76 24.10 11.97
CA HIS A 77 18.38 23.82 13.35
C HIS A 77 16.87 24.03 13.57
N ALA A 78 16.27 25.03 12.92
CA ALA A 78 14.85 25.31 13.05
C ALA A 78 14.00 24.16 12.47
N ARG A 79 14.38 23.57 11.32
CA ARG A 79 13.70 22.38 10.78
C ARG A 79 13.80 21.18 11.70
N PHE A 80 14.98 20.91 12.27
CA PHE A 80 15.14 19.79 13.19
C PHE A 80 14.26 19.95 14.43
N TYR A 81 14.39 21.07 15.14
CA TYR A 81 13.60 21.30 16.35
C TYR A 81 12.10 21.42 16.06
N GLY A 82 11.72 22.06 14.95
CA GLY A 82 10.32 22.13 14.52
C GLY A 82 9.73 20.75 14.26
N ARG A 83 10.44 19.87 13.55
CA ARG A 83 10.02 18.49 13.32
C ARG A 83 9.99 17.66 14.62
N ALA A 84 10.93 17.87 15.53
CA ALA A 84 10.94 17.20 16.83
C ALA A 84 9.72 17.60 17.68
N VAL A 85 9.40 18.90 17.73
CA VAL A 85 8.19 19.40 18.40
C VAL A 85 6.94 18.83 17.73
N LEU A 86 6.86 18.84 16.40
CA LEU A 86 5.72 18.24 15.67
C LEU A 86 5.58 16.75 15.98
N ALA A 87 6.67 15.97 15.95
CA ALA A 87 6.61 14.54 16.26
C ALA A 87 6.12 14.29 17.70
N ALA A 88 6.57 15.09 18.66
CA ALA A 88 6.10 15.00 20.04
C ALA A 88 4.60 15.35 20.17
N LEU A 89 4.15 16.41 19.50
CA LEU A 89 2.74 16.79 19.48
C LEU A 89 1.86 15.69 18.86
N PHE A 90 2.27 15.10 17.73
CA PHE A 90 1.54 14.01 17.08
C PHE A 90 1.57 12.71 17.88
N LEU A 91 2.64 12.45 18.64
CA LEU A 91 2.69 11.33 19.58
C LEU A 91 1.69 11.54 20.72
N ILE A 92 1.72 12.69 21.39
CA ILE A 92 0.81 13.01 22.50
C ILE A 92 -0.64 12.99 22.02
N TRP A 93 -0.90 13.62 20.88
CA TRP A 93 -2.24 13.65 20.29
C TRP A 93 -2.71 12.26 19.87
N GLY A 94 -1.83 11.48 19.24
CA GLY A 94 -2.13 10.10 18.85
C GLY A 94 -2.42 9.21 20.06
N VAL A 95 -1.64 9.30 21.14
CA VAL A 95 -1.91 8.58 22.39
C VAL A 95 -3.28 8.99 22.96
N ARG A 96 -3.62 10.28 22.95
CA ARG A 96 -4.94 10.74 23.38
C ARG A 96 -6.06 10.11 22.55
N LEU A 97 -5.94 10.15 21.22
CA LEU A 97 -6.93 9.57 20.31
C LEU A 97 -7.04 8.05 20.47
N ALA A 98 -5.93 7.35 20.70
CA ALA A 98 -5.87 5.91 20.92
C ALA A 98 -6.56 5.43 22.20
N ASN A 99 -6.77 6.34 23.15
CA ASN A 99 -7.47 6.04 24.41
C ASN A 99 -8.95 6.43 24.39
N LEU A 100 -9.46 7.03 23.31
CA LEU A 100 -10.90 7.26 23.17
C LEU A 100 -11.61 5.93 23.00
N ASP A 101 -12.69 5.72 23.76
CA ASP A 101 -13.45 4.48 23.68
C ASP A 101 -14.32 4.45 22.43
N TYR A 102 -13.88 3.71 21.43
CA TYR A 102 -14.60 3.52 20.18
C TYR A 102 -15.97 2.83 20.37
N ARG A 103 -16.19 2.12 21.49
CA ARG A 103 -17.45 1.40 21.76
C ARG A 103 -18.59 2.34 22.14
N TYR A 104 -18.26 3.49 22.72
CA TYR A 104 -19.20 4.54 23.08
C TYR A 104 -19.22 5.70 22.07
N GLY A 105 -18.45 5.58 20.97
CA GLY A 105 -18.37 6.62 19.96
C GLY A 105 -17.70 7.92 20.42
N GLU A 106 -16.86 7.87 21.46
CA GLU A 106 -16.16 9.07 21.98
C GLU A 106 -15.33 9.78 20.90
N PHE A 107 -14.89 9.03 19.89
CA PHE A 107 -14.16 9.54 18.75
C PHE A 107 -14.93 10.63 17.98
N GLY A 108 -16.26 10.54 17.92
CA GLY A 108 -17.11 11.52 17.22
C GLY A 108 -17.03 12.94 17.81
N GLY A 109 -16.63 13.08 19.08
CA GLY A 109 -16.38 14.38 19.70
C GLY A 109 -14.98 14.95 19.46
N SER A 110 -14.12 14.23 18.72
CA SER A 110 -12.73 14.63 18.50
C SER A 110 -12.60 15.71 17.43
N PHE A 111 -11.58 16.56 17.56
CA PHE A 111 -11.23 17.52 16.50
C PHE A 111 -10.94 16.83 15.17
N MET A 112 -10.35 15.63 15.20
CA MET A 112 -10.04 14.89 13.98
C MET A 112 -11.30 14.43 13.26
N HIS A 113 -12.33 13.97 13.99
CA HIS A 113 -13.59 13.57 13.40
C HIS A 113 -14.20 14.69 12.53
N ASN A 114 -14.16 15.94 13.00
CA ASN A 114 -14.64 17.10 12.24
C ASN A 114 -13.87 17.36 10.93
N ILE A 115 -12.62 16.89 10.82
CA ILE A 115 -11.83 16.96 9.58
C ILE A 115 -12.15 15.77 8.67
N LEU A 116 -12.25 14.58 9.25
CA LEU A 116 -12.43 13.32 8.52
C LEU A 116 -13.82 13.20 7.91
N LEU A 117 -14.83 13.74 8.59
CA LEU A 117 -16.22 13.58 8.20
C LEU A 117 -16.55 14.23 6.84
N PRO A 118 -16.17 15.50 6.53
CA PRO A 118 -16.33 16.03 5.18
C PRO A 118 -15.59 15.23 4.11
N ILE A 119 -14.44 14.63 4.45
CA ILE A 119 -13.68 13.77 3.53
C ILE A 119 -14.47 12.48 3.27
N HIS A 120 -15.06 11.90 4.31
CA HIS A 120 -15.94 10.74 4.19
C HIS A 120 -17.11 11.03 3.24
N GLU A 121 -17.83 12.12 3.48
CA GLU A 121 -18.98 12.50 2.63
C GLU A 121 -18.56 12.76 1.18
N ALA A 122 -17.41 13.40 0.97
CA ALA A 122 -16.85 13.60 -0.37
C ALA A 122 -16.52 12.25 -1.06
N GLY A 123 -16.12 11.24 -0.28
CA GLY A 123 -15.89 9.89 -0.76
C GLY A 123 -17.15 9.28 -1.36
N HIS A 124 -18.31 9.41 -0.71
CA HIS A 124 -19.57 8.93 -1.30
C HIS A 124 -19.82 9.55 -2.67
N VAL A 125 -19.70 10.87 -2.77
CA VAL A 125 -19.94 11.62 -4.00
C VAL A 125 -18.97 11.20 -5.11
N LEU A 126 -17.68 11.08 -4.78
CA LEU A 126 -16.63 10.69 -5.73
C LEU A 126 -16.90 9.31 -6.35
N PHE A 127 -17.48 8.39 -5.56
CA PHE A 127 -17.67 7.00 -5.96
C PHE A 127 -19.07 6.68 -6.51
N ILE A 128 -19.97 7.67 -6.64
CA ILE A 128 -21.30 7.52 -7.30
C ILE A 128 -21.21 6.80 -8.66
N PRO A 129 -20.28 7.13 -9.57
CA PRO A 129 -20.23 6.51 -10.90
C PRO A 129 -19.99 5.00 -10.91
N PHE A 130 -19.54 4.42 -9.78
CA PHE A 130 -19.21 3.01 -9.66
C PHE A 130 -20.34 2.17 -9.01
N GLY A 131 -21.53 2.75 -8.86
CA GLY A 131 -22.73 2.08 -8.35
C GLY A 131 -22.85 2.13 -6.82
N GLN A 132 -23.98 1.62 -6.30
CA GLN A 132 -24.38 1.79 -4.90
C GLN A 132 -23.36 1.24 -3.91
N PHE A 133 -22.86 0.02 -4.13
CA PHE A 133 -21.87 -0.59 -3.23
C PHE A 133 -20.62 0.29 -3.11
N MET A 134 -20.09 0.75 -4.25
CA MET A 134 -18.90 1.62 -4.27
C MET A 134 -19.19 3.02 -3.74
N THR A 135 -20.40 3.53 -3.94
CA THR A 135 -20.83 4.81 -3.33
C THR A 135 -20.74 4.72 -1.81
N ILE A 136 -21.34 3.68 -1.20
CA ILE A 136 -21.35 3.49 0.25
C ILE A 136 -19.93 3.18 0.78
N LEU A 137 -19.20 2.26 0.13
CA LEU A 137 -17.80 1.99 0.47
C LEU A 137 -16.91 3.23 0.31
N GLY A 138 -17.26 4.11 -0.63
CA GLY A 138 -16.50 5.26 -1.08
C GLY A 138 -16.15 6.23 0.03
N GLY A 139 -17.04 6.42 1.02
CA GLY A 139 -16.77 7.30 2.15
C GLY A 139 -15.59 6.82 3.00
N SER A 140 -15.70 5.59 3.51
CA SER A 140 -14.62 4.91 4.25
C SER A 140 -13.35 4.76 3.42
N LEU A 141 -13.48 4.42 2.13
CA LEU A 141 -12.35 4.22 1.23
C LEU A 141 -11.58 5.52 0.99
N PHE A 142 -12.26 6.62 0.67
CA PHE A 142 -11.61 7.89 0.40
C PHE A 142 -10.99 8.50 1.66
N GLN A 143 -11.64 8.34 2.81
CA GLN A 143 -11.11 8.72 4.13
C GLN A 143 -9.74 8.05 4.44
N LEU A 144 -9.49 6.84 3.94
CA LEU A 144 -8.21 6.15 4.05
C LEU A 144 -7.24 6.45 2.89
N LEU A 145 -7.74 6.60 1.66
CA LEU A 145 -6.90 6.85 0.49
C LEU A 145 -6.31 8.24 0.48
N LEU A 146 -7.07 9.27 0.84
CA LEU A 146 -6.60 10.65 0.81
C LEU A 146 -5.30 10.87 1.61
N PRO A 147 -5.19 10.47 2.88
CA PRO A 147 -3.92 10.63 3.62
C PRO A 147 -2.76 9.84 2.99
N LEU A 148 -3.02 8.67 2.40
CA LEU A 148 -2.00 7.89 1.70
C LEU A 148 -1.54 8.55 0.40
N ILE A 149 -2.47 9.16 -0.36
CA ILE A 149 -2.16 9.95 -1.56
C ILE A 149 -1.33 11.17 -1.17
N VAL A 150 -1.67 11.86 -0.08
CA VAL A 150 -0.89 12.98 0.44
C VAL A 150 0.50 12.49 0.85
N ALA A 151 0.60 11.40 1.60
CA ALA A 151 1.87 10.80 2.03
C ALA A 151 2.78 10.45 0.83
N ALA A 152 2.21 9.83 -0.20
CA ALA A 152 2.92 9.52 -1.44
C ALA A 152 3.31 10.80 -2.19
N THR A 153 2.42 11.79 -2.26
CA THR A 153 2.72 13.04 -2.96
C THR A 153 3.89 13.78 -2.31
N VAL A 154 3.90 13.92 -0.98
CA VAL A 154 5.01 14.59 -0.28
C VAL A 154 6.31 13.79 -0.31
N LEU A 155 6.24 12.45 -0.29
CA LEU A 155 7.42 11.61 -0.41
C LEU A 155 8.06 11.69 -1.81
N TRP A 156 7.25 11.69 -2.87
CA TRP A 156 7.77 11.70 -4.24
C TRP A 156 8.13 13.11 -4.75
N GLN A 157 7.27 14.09 -4.52
CA GLN A 157 7.49 15.45 -5.03
C GLN A 157 8.45 16.23 -4.14
N ASN A 158 8.23 16.22 -2.82
CA ASN A 158 9.01 17.04 -1.89
C ASN A 158 10.21 16.30 -1.31
N ARG A 159 10.34 14.99 -1.57
CA ARG A 159 11.35 14.10 -0.96
C ARG A 159 11.35 14.19 0.57
N ASP A 160 10.17 14.30 1.16
CA ASP A 160 10.00 14.50 2.60
C ASP A 160 9.47 13.24 3.29
N PRO A 161 10.35 12.33 3.76
CA PRO A 161 9.92 11.14 4.47
C PRO A 161 9.30 11.46 5.83
N PHE A 162 9.58 12.63 6.43
CA PHE A 162 8.93 13.05 7.67
C PHE A 162 7.45 13.39 7.43
N GLY A 163 7.16 14.21 6.42
CA GLY A 163 5.78 14.50 6.02
C GLY A 163 5.01 13.25 5.61
N ALA A 164 5.66 12.31 4.91
CA ALA A 164 5.06 11.04 4.54
C ALA A 164 4.66 10.20 5.77
N ALA A 165 5.50 10.20 6.79
CA ALA A 165 5.23 9.53 8.07
C ALA A 165 4.01 10.13 8.80
N LEU A 166 3.82 11.45 8.73
CA LEU A 166 2.62 12.11 9.26
C LEU A 166 1.35 11.78 8.44
N GLY A 167 1.48 11.57 7.13
CA GLY A 167 0.38 11.06 6.30
C GLY A 167 -0.02 9.63 6.67
N LEU A 168 0.96 8.77 7.00
CA LEU A 168 0.68 7.43 7.54
C LEU A 168 -0.02 7.51 8.91
N TRP A 169 0.43 8.43 9.77
CA TRP A 169 -0.24 8.71 11.04
C TRP A 169 -1.71 9.11 10.83
N TRP A 170 -1.96 10.02 9.88
CA TRP A 170 -3.32 10.46 9.54
C TRP A 170 -4.17 9.27 9.05
N CYS A 171 -3.64 8.41 8.16
CA CYS A 171 -4.35 7.20 7.74
C CYS A 171 -4.72 6.28 8.93
N GLY A 172 -3.81 6.13 9.90
CA GLY A 172 -4.09 5.39 11.13
C GLY A 172 -5.27 5.97 11.91
N VAL A 173 -5.29 7.30 12.09
CA VAL A 173 -6.39 8.00 12.77
C VAL A 173 -7.70 7.91 11.97
N SER A 174 -7.63 8.01 10.64
CA SER A 174 -8.77 7.80 9.74
C SER A 174 -9.40 6.41 9.94
N LEU A 175 -8.59 5.36 10.13
CA LEU A 175 -9.10 4.01 10.36
C LEU A 175 -9.71 3.84 11.76
N MET A 176 -9.15 4.52 12.76
CA MET A 176 -9.71 4.54 14.11
C MET A 176 -11.07 5.24 14.18
N ASP A 177 -11.23 6.33 13.44
CA ASP A 177 -12.49 7.08 13.33
C ASP A 177 -13.62 6.23 12.74
N LEU A 178 -13.31 5.27 11.87
CA LEU A 178 -14.30 4.30 11.35
C LEU A 178 -14.70 3.23 12.38
N ALA A 179 -13.87 2.97 13.39
CA ALA A 179 -14.06 1.85 14.31
C ALA A 179 -15.38 1.86 15.10
N PRO A 180 -15.87 3.00 15.64
CA PRO A 180 -17.18 3.08 16.27
C PRO A 180 -18.30 2.65 15.34
N TYR A 181 -18.31 3.14 14.10
CA TYR A 181 -19.34 2.82 13.10
C TYR A 181 -19.29 1.35 12.68
N ILE A 182 -18.09 0.77 12.56
CA ILE A 182 -17.96 -0.68 12.29
C ILE A 182 -18.48 -1.48 13.48
N TYR A 183 -18.14 -1.07 14.71
CA TYR A 183 -18.52 -1.76 15.95
C TYR A 183 -20.03 -1.76 16.19
N ASP A 184 -20.67 -0.61 15.94
CA ASP A 184 -22.07 -0.33 16.24
C ASP A 184 -23.05 -1.00 15.26
N ALA A 185 -22.58 -1.47 14.09
CA ALA A 185 -23.42 -1.98 13.01
C ALA A 185 -24.38 -3.14 13.39
N LYS A 186 -24.08 -3.93 14.43
CA LYS A 186 -25.01 -4.97 14.92
C LYS A 186 -26.13 -4.43 15.79
N ALA A 187 -25.84 -3.42 16.60
CA ALA A 187 -26.76 -2.88 17.60
C ALA A 187 -26.64 -1.35 17.60
N PRO A 188 -27.19 -0.69 16.57
CA PRO A 188 -26.80 0.66 16.20
C PRO A 188 -27.32 1.71 17.17
N ARG A 189 -26.49 2.17 18.10
CA ARG A 189 -26.86 3.14 19.14
C ARG A 189 -26.22 4.51 18.93
N LEU A 190 -25.30 4.64 17.98
CA LEU A 190 -24.62 5.91 17.70
C LEU A 190 -25.54 6.87 16.96
N ILE A 191 -25.58 8.13 17.43
CA ILE A 191 -26.25 9.23 16.74
C ILE A 191 -25.34 9.71 15.61
N LEU A 192 -25.88 9.76 14.39
CA LEU A 192 -25.19 10.16 13.16
C LEU A 192 -25.36 11.65 12.88
N LEU A 193 -24.68 12.16 11.84
CA LEU A 193 -24.77 13.55 11.38
C LEU A 193 -26.20 14.09 11.20
N GLY A 194 -27.13 13.22 10.81
CA GLY A 194 -28.54 13.58 10.59
C GLY A 194 -29.37 13.69 11.87
N GLY A 195 -28.79 13.48 13.05
CA GLY A 195 -29.54 13.39 14.32
C GLY A 195 -30.31 12.07 14.49
N HIS A 196 -30.09 11.12 13.58
CA HIS A 196 -30.71 9.80 13.54
C HIS A 196 -29.70 8.73 13.94
N THR A 197 -30.19 7.58 14.40
CA THR A 197 -29.34 6.42 14.68
C THR A 197 -29.37 5.43 13.52
N GLY A 198 -28.50 4.42 13.54
CA GLY A 198 -28.61 3.30 12.60
C GLY A 198 -29.88 2.45 12.78
N GLU A 199 -30.64 2.64 13.87
CA GLU A 199 -31.99 2.07 14.05
C GLU A 199 -33.03 2.77 13.16
N ASP A 200 -32.81 4.04 12.79
CA ASP A 200 -33.72 4.84 11.96
C ASP A 200 -33.40 4.75 10.45
N GLY A 201 -32.25 4.17 10.09
CA GLY A 201 -31.80 3.93 8.71
C GLY A 201 -30.36 3.39 8.65
N PRO A 202 -30.02 2.50 7.71
CA PRO A 202 -28.71 1.84 7.72
C PRO A 202 -27.57 2.83 7.42
N HIS A 203 -26.66 3.02 8.37
CA HIS A 203 -25.37 3.63 8.10
C HIS A 203 -24.47 2.67 7.29
N ASP A 204 -23.41 3.19 6.67
CA ASP A 204 -22.59 2.47 5.70
C ASP A 204 -22.21 1.06 6.12
N TRP A 205 -21.70 0.92 7.33
CA TRP A 205 -21.20 -0.35 7.83
C TRP A 205 -22.30 -1.39 8.11
N ILE A 206 -23.55 -0.98 8.36
CA ILE A 206 -24.70 -1.91 8.38
C ILE A 206 -24.89 -2.51 6.98
N TYR A 207 -24.90 -1.65 5.96
CA TYR A 207 -25.04 -2.09 4.57
C TYR A 207 -23.87 -2.97 4.14
N LEU A 208 -22.63 -2.52 4.35
CA LEU A 208 -21.42 -3.23 3.91
C LEU A 208 -21.31 -4.61 4.57
N LEU A 209 -21.48 -4.70 5.89
CA LEU A 209 -21.46 -5.99 6.59
C LEU A 209 -22.68 -6.86 6.25
N GLY A 210 -23.82 -6.24 5.93
CA GLY A 210 -25.03 -6.93 5.45
C GLY A 210 -24.81 -7.65 4.13
N VAL A 211 -24.18 -6.98 3.15
CA VAL A 211 -23.81 -7.60 1.85
C VAL A 211 -22.98 -8.87 2.06
N PHE A 212 -22.04 -8.85 3.00
CA PHE A 212 -21.19 -10.01 3.31
C PHE A 212 -21.80 -11.00 4.30
N HIS A 213 -23.00 -10.74 4.83
CA HIS A 213 -23.65 -11.54 5.87
C HIS A 213 -22.76 -11.69 7.13
N ARG A 214 -22.02 -10.62 7.49
CA ARG A 214 -21.08 -10.58 8.63
C ARG A 214 -21.44 -9.55 9.71
N ILE A 215 -22.68 -9.08 9.74
CA ILE A 215 -23.14 -8.08 10.73
C ILE A 215 -22.84 -8.56 12.17
N ASP A 216 -23.00 -9.86 12.45
CA ASP A 216 -22.72 -10.43 13.78
C ASP A 216 -21.27 -10.25 14.25
N GLN A 217 -20.34 -10.04 13.32
CA GLN A 217 -18.91 -9.88 13.59
C GLN A 217 -18.48 -8.41 13.69
N SER A 218 -19.41 -7.46 13.55
CA SER A 218 -19.15 -6.01 13.70
C SER A 218 -18.33 -5.65 14.95
N PRO A 219 -18.57 -6.21 16.16
CA PRO A 219 -17.80 -5.81 17.33
C PRO A 219 -16.32 -6.20 17.21
N LEU A 220 -16.03 -7.34 16.58
CA LEU A 220 -14.68 -7.79 16.30
C LEU A 220 -14.02 -6.90 15.25
N TYR A 221 -14.72 -6.60 14.15
CA TYR A 221 -14.16 -5.76 13.09
C TYR A 221 -13.89 -4.33 13.54
N GLY A 222 -14.76 -3.73 14.36
CA GLY A 222 -14.52 -2.42 14.95
C GLY A 222 -13.29 -2.44 15.87
N ALA A 223 -13.16 -3.48 16.71
CA ALA A 223 -11.97 -3.64 17.56
C ALA A 223 -10.68 -3.82 16.73
N VAL A 224 -10.74 -4.55 15.63
CA VAL A 224 -9.60 -4.75 14.72
C VAL A 224 -9.25 -3.45 14.01
N ALA A 225 -10.23 -2.71 13.48
CA ALA A 225 -10.02 -1.41 12.85
C ALA A 225 -9.35 -0.43 13.82
N HIS A 226 -9.86 -0.33 15.05
CA HIS A 226 -9.25 0.51 16.08
C HIS A 226 -7.79 0.14 16.36
N LYS A 227 -7.50 -1.15 16.58
CA LYS A 227 -6.13 -1.64 16.85
C LYS A 227 -5.19 -1.42 15.69
N LEU A 228 -5.63 -1.73 14.46
CA LEU A 228 -4.83 -1.52 13.26
C LEU A 228 -4.58 -0.03 13.02
N GLY A 229 -5.58 0.81 13.23
CA GLY A 229 -5.45 2.26 13.14
C GLY A 229 -4.44 2.80 14.15
N ALA A 230 -4.51 2.35 15.41
CA ALA A 230 -3.53 2.70 16.44
C ALA A 230 -2.11 2.23 16.10
N LEU A 231 -1.94 1.03 15.52
CA LEU A 231 -0.64 0.51 15.07
C LEU A 231 -0.08 1.31 13.88
N LEU A 232 -0.93 1.69 12.91
CA LEU A 232 -0.55 2.55 11.79
C LEU A 232 -0.14 3.95 12.27
N MET A 233 -0.89 4.48 13.23
CA MET A 233 -0.58 5.75 13.85
C MET A 233 0.79 5.71 14.56
N LEU A 234 1.03 4.66 15.34
CA LEU A 234 2.31 4.43 16.03
C LEU A 234 3.47 4.25 15.03
N SER A 235 3.26 3.53 13.94
CA SER A 235 4.30 3.34 12.92
C SER A 235 4.62 4.64 12.18
N GLY A 236 3.63 5.51 11.97
CA GLY A 236 3.84 6.88 11.49
C GLY A 236 4.73 7.70 12.42
N VAL A 237 4.45 7.70 13.73
CA VAL A 237 5.32 8.38 14.71
C VAL A 237 6.72 7.77 14.74
N ALA A 238 6.82 6.43 14.72
CA ALA A 238 8.11 5.74 14.74
C ALA A 238 8.95 6.06 13.50
N ALA A 239 8.33 6.14 12.32
CA ALA A 239 9.00 6.55 11.08
C ALA A 239 9.46 8.02 11.15
N ALA A 240 8.62 8.92 11.69
CA ALA A 240 9.00 10.32 11.90
C ALA A 240 10.19 10.46 12.88
N ALA A 241 10.17 9.70 13.99
CA ALA A 241 11.26 9.65 14.96
C ALA A 241 12.54 9.07 14.36
N TRP A 242 12.43 8.05 13.50
CA TRP A 242 13.57 7.49 12.78
C TRP A 242 14.21 8.52 11.83
N VAL A 243 13.41 9.31 11.10
CA VAL A 243 13.93 10.41 10.27
C VAL A 243 14.69 11.43 11.13
N LEU A 244 14.14 11.82 12.28
CA LEU A 244 14.81 12.73 13.22
C LEU A 244 16.12 12.16 13.76
N TRP A 245 16.14 10.89 14.13
CA TRP A 245 17.36 10.22 14.58
C TRP A 245 18.44 10.23 13.50
N ARG A 246 18.08 9.95 12.25
CA ARG A 246 19.00 10.04 11.13
C ARG A 246 19.51 11.45 10.88
N MET A 247 18.65 12.47 10.99
CA MET A 247 19.06 13.88 10.92
C MET A 247 20.06 14.24 12.03
N TRP A 248 19.91 13.67 13.22
CA TRP A 248 20.83 13.89 14.35
C TRP A 248 22.20 13.23 14.12
N GLN A 249 22.24 11.99 13.60
CA GLN A 249 23.51 11.30 13.29
C GLN A 249 24.37 12.05 12.28
N THR A 250 23.77 12.49 11.17
CA THR A 250 24.48 13.28 10.15
C THR A 250 24.99 14.62 10.70
N ARG A 251 24.40 15.13 11.79
CA ARG A 251 24.89 16.32 12.49
C ARG A 251 26.10 16.03 13.38
N SER A 252 26.10 14.91 14.11
CA SER A 252 27.20 14.56 15.02
C SER A 252 28.51 14.20 14.32
N GLU A 253 28.44 13.55 13.15
CA GLU A 253 29.61 13.15 12.37
C GLU A 253 30.44 14.32 11.80
N HIS A 254 29.94 15.55 11.88
CA HIS A 254 30.60 16.74 11.33
C HIS A 254 31.05 17.75 12.40
N ASN A 255 30.70 17.51 13.67
CA ASN A 255 31.12 18.32 14.81
C ASN A 255 32.34 17.72 15.56
N ASN A 256 32.80 16.54 15.13
CA ASN A 256 34.05 15.88 15.54
C ASN A 256 35.06 15.99 14.40
#